data_AF-A0A376G0M4-F1
#
_entry.id   AF-A0A376G0M4-F1
#
_cell.length_a   1.000
_cell.length_b   1.000
_cell.length_c   1.000
_cell.angle_alpha   90.00
_cell.angle_beta   90.00
_cell.angle_gamma   90.00
#
_symmetry.space_group_name_H-M   'P 1'
#
loop_
_entity.id
_entity.type
_entity.pdbx_description
1 polymer ?
#
loop_
_entity_poly.entity_id
_entity_poly.type
_entity_poly.pdbx_seq_one_letter_code
_entity_poly.pdbx_strand_id
1 'polypeptide(L)'
;MQKSVDTPQAKNVTKIEKSTKSVTLEEKQKAKEQINLLLDSNPSPDKRISNLKILNKLGEKVDFLRRKNEEFSLFVASMESTANKITIQNSQGFDFSLNNSETLSKVIEVIEKDLDQVTKKAEAEFLNFNI
;
A
#
# COMPACT_ATOMS: atom_id res chain seq x y z
N MET A 1 64.56 -28.61 58.71
CA MET A 1 64.47 -28.75 57.24
C MET A 1 63.55 -27.66 56.72
N GLN A 2 64.14 -26.60 56.13
CA GLN A 2 63.43 -25.61 55.31
C GLN A 2 63.06 -26.24 53.97
N LYS A 3 61.84 -26.02 53.47
CA LYS A 3 61.54 -26.06 52.03
C LYS A 3 60.53 -24.96 51.68
N SER A 4 61.13 -23.93 51.10
CA SER A 4 60.69 -23.07 49.99
C SER A 4 59.23 -23.10 49.53
N VAL A 5 58.71 -21.88 49.48
CA VAL A 5 57.55 -21.39 48.75
C VAL A 5 57.79 -21.52 47.25
N ASP A 6 56.84 -22.10 46.51
CA ASP A 6 56.68 -21.90 45.07
C ASP A 6 55.19 -21.71 44.76
N THR A 7 54.88 -20.58 44.13
CA THR A 7 53.55 -20.19 43.65
C THR A 7 53.36 -20.71 42.22
N PRO A 8 52.16 -21.15 41.84
CA PRO A 8 51.72 -20.93 40.46
C PRO A 8 50.39 -20.15 40.38
N GLN A 9 50.39 -19.22 39.43
CA GLN A 9 49.36 -18.25 39.08
C GLN A 9 48.05 -18.86 38.54
N ALA A 10 46.97 -18.13 38.84
CA ALA A 10 45.80 -17.80 38.01
C ALA A 10 45.18 -18.88 37.10
N LYS A 11 43.94 -19.27 37.43
CA LYS A 11 42.90 -19.53 36.42
C LYS A 11 41.70 -18.63 36.70
N ASN A 12 41.51 -17.69 35.79
CA ASN A 12 40.51 -16.65 35.74
C ASN A 12 39.12 -17.30 35.66
N VAL A 13 38.29 -17.12 36.70
CA VAL A 13 36.87 -17.49 36.65
C VAL A 13 36.15 -16.33 35.96
N THR A 14 35.90 -16.48 34.66
CA THR A 14 35.07 -15.54 33.90
C THR A 14 33.65 -15.61 34.45
N LYS A 15 33.32 -14.70 35.37
CA LYS A 15 31.97 -14.40 35.81
C LYS A 15 31.18 -13.98 34.57
N ILE A 16 30.26 -14.84 34.13
CA ILE A 16 29.28 -14.48 33.10
C ILE A 16 28.33 -13.48 33.76
N GLU A 17 28.66 -12.20 33.66
CA GLU A 17 27.74 -11.13 34.01
C GLU A 17 26.59 -11.15 33.00
N LYS A 18 25.41 -11.63 33.44
CA LYS A 18 24.16 -11.31 32.77
C LYS A 18 24.02 -9.79 32.78
N SER A 19 24.43 -9.14 31.69
CA SER A 19 24.10 -7.75 31.39
C SER A 19 22.58 -7.65 31.30
N THR A 20 21.97 -7.33 32.44
CA THR A 20 20.56 -6.96 32.47
C THR A 20 20.55 -5.49 32.08
N LYS A 21 20.45 -5.19 30.78
CA LYS A 21 20.19 -3.81 30.33
C LYS A 21 18.93 -3.35 31.07
N SER A 22 19.07 -2.38 31.96
CA SER A 22 17.93 -1.76 32.62
C SER A 22 17.16 -0.99 31.56
N VAL A 23 16.08 -1.59 31.08
CA VAL A 23 15.14 -0.94 30.15
C VAL A 23 14.64 0.33 30.82
N THR A 24 14.90 1.47 30.17
CA THR A 24 14.50 2.79 30.65
C THR A 24 12.98 2.87 30.76
N LEU A 25 12.48 3.76 31.62
CA LEU A 25 11.03 3.96 31.78
C LEU A 25 10.39 4.38 30.45
N GLU A 26 11.11 5.16 29.65
CA GLU A 26 10.71 5.63 28.32
C GLU A 26 10.56 4.50 27.30
N GLU A 27 11.47 3.52 27.30
CA GLU A 27 11.38 2.33 26.45
C GLU A 27 10.18 1.45 26.83
N LYS A 28 9.87 1.34 28.13
CA LYS A 28 8.67 0.64 28.60
C LYS A 28 7.39 1.39 28.23
N GLN A 29 7.40 2.72 28.29
CA GLN A 29 6.28 3.56 27.88
C GLN A 29 5.98 3.39 26.38
N LYS A 30 7.01 3.48 25.53
CA LYS A 30 6.90 3.26 24.08
C LYS A 30 6.42 1.86 23.73
N ALA A 31 6.92 0.83 24.41
CA ALA A 31 6.44 -0.54 24.21
C ALA A 31 4.96 -0.68 24.60
N LYS A 32 4.53 -0.02 25.69
CA LYS A 32 3.14 -0.05 26.15
C LYS A 32 2.20 0.71 25.21
N GLU A 33 2.65 1.83 24.65
CA GLU A 33 1.93 2.57 23.60
C GLU A 33 1.79 1.74 22.31
N GLN A 34 2.86 1.06 21.88
CA GLN A 34 2.80 0.17 20.72
C GLN A 34 1.86 -1.02 20.95
N ILE A 35 1.86 -1.61 22.15
CA ILE A 35 0.95 -2.69 22.54
C ILE A 35 -0.50 -2.18 22.58
N ASN A 36 -0.75 -1.01 23.15
CA ASN A 36 -2.09 -0.43 23.16
C ASN A 36 -2.60 -0.12 21.75
N LEU A 37 -1.73 0.40 20.86
CA LEU A 37 -2.06 0.62 19.46
C LEU A 37 -2.46 -0.70 18.77
N LEU A 38 -1.76 -1.82 19.07
CA LEU A 38 -2.07 -3.16 18.57
C LEU A 38 -3.35 -3.76 19.17
N LEU A 39 -3.69 -3.44 20.42
CA LEU A 39 -4.89 -3.94 21.11
C LEU A 39 -6.15 -3.15 20.72
N ASP A 40 -6.03 -1.83 20.53
CA ASP A 40 -7.08 -0.96 20.00
C ASP A 40 -7.35 -1.22 18.50
N SER A 41 -6.47 -1.97 17.83
CA SER A 41 -6.58 -2.39 16.43
C SER A 41 -7.52 -3.59 16.22
N ASN A 42 -8.18 -4.12 17.25
CA ASN A 42 -9.12 -5.23 17.08
C ASN A 42 -10.56 -4.71 17.04
N PRO A 43 -11.09 -4.36 15.86
CA PRO A 43 -12.45 -3.84 15.72
C PRO A 43 -13.48 -4.81 16.30
N SER A 44 -14.54 -4.25 16.90
CA SER A 44 -15.69 -5.05 17.34
C SER A 44 -16.22 -5.89 16.17
N PRO A 45 -16.88 -7.04 16.44
CA PRO A 45 -17.46 -7.87 15.38
C PRO A 45 -18.35 -7.07 14.40
N ASP A 46 -19.17 -6.14 14.91
CA ASP A 46 -20.00 -5.27 14.08
C ASP A 46 -19.19 -4.32 13.20
N LYS A 47 -18.10 -3.76 13.75
CA LYS A 47 -17.20 -2.89 12.99
C LYS A 47 -16.46 -3.68 11.91
N ARG A 48 -16.04 -4.92 12.19
CA ARG A 48 -15.48 -5.84 11.18
C ARG A 48 -16.46 -6.13 10.05
N ILE A 49 -17.71 -6.42 10.39
CA ILE A 49 -18.77 -6.66 9.39
C ILE A 49 -18.99 -5.42 8.53
N SER A 50 -18.99 -4.22 9.13
CA SER A 50 -19.09 -2.96 8.40
C SER A 50 -17.88 -2.73 7.48
N ASN A 51 -16.67 -2.97 7.99
CA ASN A 51 -15.45 -2.84 7.21
C ASN A 51 -15.41 -3.84 6.04
N LEU A 52 -15.88 -5.07 6.23
CA LEU A 52 -16.04 -6.04 5.13
C LEU A 52 -16.97 -5.53 4.02
N LYS A 53 -18.08 -4.86 4.38
CA LYS A 53 -18.98 -4.25 3.38
C LYS A 53 -18.27 -3.15 2.58
N ILE A 54 -17.47 -2.32 3.25
CA ILE A 54 -16.69 -1.25 2.59
C ILE A 54 -15.63 -1.87 1.68
N LEU A 55 -14.89 -2.88 2.16
CA LEU A 55 -13.88 -3.58 1.36
C LEU A 55 -14.49 -4.21 0.10
N ASN A 56 -15.67 -4.83 0.21
CA ASN A 56 -16.39 -5.34 -0.95
C ASN A 56 -16.70 -4.23 -1.97
N LYS A 57 -17.11 -3.04 -1.51
CA LYS A 57 -17.32 -1.88 -2.40
C LYS A 57 -16.03 -1.37 -3.03
N LEU A 58 -14.91 -1.40 -2.31
CA LEU A 58 -13.60 -1.11 -2.88
C LEU A 58 -13.21 -2.14 -3.96
N GLY A 59 -13.50 -3.42 -3.73
CA GLY A 59 -13.31 -4.49 -4.72
C GLY A 59 -14.12 -4.25 -5.99
N GLU A 60 -15.43 -3.94 -5.85
CA GLU A 60 -16.30 -3.59 -6.99
C GLU A 60 -15.74 -2.40 -7.80
N LYS A 61 -15.19 -1.38 -7.12
CA LYS A 61 -14.55 -0.21 -7.75
C LYS A 61 -13.30 -0.60 -8.54
N VAL A 62 -12.43 -1.43 -7.96
CA VAL A 62 -11.22 -1.92 -8.63
C VAL A 62 -11.58 -2.72 -9.87
N ASP A 63 -12.51 -3.67 -9.77
CA ASP A 63 -12.97 -4.48 -10.90
C ASP A 63 -13.57 -3.63 -12.02
N PHE A 64 -14.36 -2.61 -11.66
CA PHE A 64 -14.90 -1.67 -12.64
C PHE A 64 -13.81 -0.91 -13.39
N LEU A 65 -12.81 -0.38 -12.68
CA LEU A 65 -11.71 0.36 -13.28
C LEU A 65 -10.85 -0.53 -14.18
N ARG A 66 -10.58 -1.77 -13.76
CA ARG A 66 -9.81 -2.72 -14.57
C ARG A 66 -10.52 -3.03 -15.89
N ARG A 67 -11.84 -3.29 -15.85
CA ARG A 67 -12.63 -3.48 -17.08
C ARG A 67 -12.59 -2.26 -17.98
N LYS A 68 -12.66 -1.04 -17.43
CA LYS A 68 -12.56 0.18 -18.23
C LYS A 68 -11.18 0.36 -18.86
N ASN A 69 -10.12 -0.03 -18.16
CA ASN A 69 -8.77 -0.07 -18.73
C ASN A 69 -8.69 -1.07 -19.90
N GLU A 70 -9.22 -2.28 -19.72
CA GLU A 70 -9.28 -3.30 -20.79
C GLU A 70 -10.07 -2.79 -22.01
N GLU A 71 -11.26 -2.22 -21.80
CA GLU A 71 -12.07 -1.60 -22.85
C GLU A 71 -11.30 -0.50 -23.60
N PHE A 72 -10.61 0.37 -22.86
CA PHE A 72 -9.84 1.47 -23.44
C PHE A 72 -8.62 0.96 -24.24
N SER A 73 -7.89 -0.03 -23.74
CA SER A 73 -6.78 -0.65 -24.47
C SER A 73 -7.25 -1.30 -25.77
N LEU A 74 -8.40 -1.99 -25.75
CA LEU A 74 -9.00 -2.56 -26.96
C LEU A 74 -9.41 -1.46 -27.96
N PHE A 75 -9.98 -0.37 -27.47
CA PHE A 75 -10.30 0.80 -28.31
C PHE A 75 -9.05 1.36 -28.99
N VAL A 76 -7.97 1.60 -28.24
CA VAL A 76 -6.71 2.11 -28.79
C VAL A 76 -6.10 1.13 -29.81
N ALA A 77 -6.15 -0.18 -29.53
CA ALA A 77 -5.69 -1.20 -30.47
C ALA A 77 -6.52 -1.26 -31.77
N SER A 78 -7.80 -0.90 -31.69
CA SER A 78 -8.71 -0.86 -32.85
C SER A 78 -8.61 0.42 -33.69
N MET A 79 -7.93 1.46 -33.19
CA MET A 79 -7.85 2.75 -33.87
C MET A 79 -6.92 2.67 -35.10
N GLU A 80 -7.51 2.78 -36.30
CA GLU A 80 -6.76 2.78 -37.58
C GLU A 80 -6.43 4.22 -38.00
N SER A 81 -5.21 4.49 -38.46
CA SER A 81 -4.58 5.83 -38.51
C SER A 81 -5.25 6.92 -39.37
N THR A 82 -6.32 6.64 -40.11
CA THR A 82 -6.78 7.51 -41.21
C THR A 82 -8.18 8.11 -41.06
N ALA A 83 -9.02 7.68 -40.10
CA ALA A 83 -10.39 8.22 -39.99
C ALA A 83 -10.98 8.20 -38.55
N ASN A 84 -10.18 8.53 -37.54
CA ASN A 84 -10.65 8.47 -36.15
C ASN A 84 -11.40 9.73 -35.75
N LYS A 85 -12.60 9.55 -35.22
CA LYS A 85 -13.40 10.59 -34.56
C LYS A 85 -13.65 10.17 -33.12
N ILE A 86 -13.18 10.96 -32.16
CA ILE A 86 -13.57 10.80 -30.75
C ILE A 86 -14.69 11.78 -30.45
N THR A 87 -15.74 11.29 -29.79
CA THR A 87 -16.82 12.13 -29.26
C THR A 87 -16.82 12.02 -27.74
N ILE A 88 -16.68 13.15 -27.07
CA ILE A 88 -16.73 13.25 -25.61
C ILE A 88 -18.07 13.86 -25.23
N GLN A 89 -18.88 13.13 -24.48
CA GLN A 89 -20.16 13.58 -23.99
C GLN A 89 -20.10 13.78 -22.48
N ASN A 90 -20.58 14.91 -21.99
CA ASN A 90 -20.71 15.14 -20.55
C ASN A 90 -22.15 14.86 -20.05
N SER A 91 -22.32 14.82 -18.73
CA SER A 91 -23.61 14.57 -18.09
C SER A 91 -24.68 15.64 -18.32
N GLN A 92 -24.27 16.82 -18.81
CA GLN A 92 -25.16 17.93 -19.16
C GLN A 92 -25.67 17.85 -20.61
N GLY A 93 -25.22 16.84 -21.36
CA GLY A 93 -25.63 16.63 -22.75
C GLY A 93 -24.80 17.40 -23.78
N PHE A 94 -23.69 18.03 -23.40
CA PHE A 94 -22.75 18.61 -24.36
C PHE A 94 -21.89 17.51 -24.98
N ASP A 95 -21.72 17.59 -26.30
CA ASP A 95 -20.88 16.71 -27.10
C ASP A 95 -19.78 17.50 -27.83
N PHE A 96 -18.54 17.05 -27.64
CA PHE A 96 -17.38 17.58 -28.37
C PHE A 96 -16.84 16.49 -29.29
N SER A 97 -16.71 16.81 -30.57
CA SER A 97 -16.17 15.90 -31.58
C SER A 97 -14.79 16.34 -32.03
N LEU A 98 -13.83 15.42 -32.03
CA LEU A 98 -12.46 15.66 -32.46
C LEU A 98 -12.08 14.70 -33.60
N ASN A 99 -11.47 15.22 -34.66
CA ASN A 99 -11.05 14.47 -35.85
C ASN A 99 -9.59 14.75 -36.28
N ASN A 100 -8.86 15.56 -35.50
CA ASN A 100 -7.46 15.87 -35.76
C ASN A 100 -6.56 14.81 -35.10
N SER A 101 -5.79 14.07 -35.90
CA SER A 101 -4.98 12.93 -35.43
C SER A 101 -3.99 13.29 -34.32
N GLU A 102 -3.27 14.41 -34.43
CA GLU A 102 -2.30 14.84 -33.41
C GLU A 102 -2.99 15.13 -32.07
N THR A 103 -4.14 15.82 -32.12
CA THR A 103 -4.90 16.13 -30.91
C THR A 103 -5.55 14.87 -30.33
N LEU A 104 -5.99 13.94 -31.18
CA LEU A 104 -6.55 12.65 -30.75
C LEU A 104 -5.53 11.83 -29.97
N SER A 105 -4.28 11.75 -30.44
CA SER A 105 -3.20 11.07 -29.72
C SER A 105 -2.98 11.67 -28.33
N LYS A 106 -2.94 13.00 -28.22
CA LYS A 106 -2.79 13.68 -26.91
C LYS A 106 -3.95 13.39 -25.97
N VAL A 107 -5.18 13.38 -26.47
CA VAL A 107 -6.38 13.05 -25.67
C VAL A 107 -6.31 11.60 -25.18
N ILE A 108 -5.91 10.67 -26.03
CA ILE A 108 -5.73 9.25 -25.67
C ILE A 108 -4.68 9.09 -24.58
N GLU A 109 -3.51 9.71 -24.74
CA GLU A 109 -2.43 9.68 -23.74
C GLU A 109 -2.90 10.21 -22.37
N VAL A 110 -3.68 11.30 -22.36
CA VAL A 110 -4.22 11.86 -21.12
C VAL A 110 -5.23 10.90 -20.47
N ILE A 111 -6.14 10.32 -21.26
CA ILE A 111 -7.14 9.37 -20.75
C ILE A 111 -6.45 8.12 -20.19
N GLU A 112 -5.47 7.58 -20.91
CA GLU A 112 -4.71 6.40 -20.49
C GLU A 112 -4.01 6.63 -19.15
N LYS A 113 -3.30 7.76 -19.04
CA LYS A 113 -2.58 8.16 -17.83
C LYS A 113 -3.52 8.32 -16.64
N ASP A 114 -4.62 9.03 -16.82
CA ASP A 114 -5.57 9.29 -15.73
C ASP A 114 -6.26 7.99 -15.29
N LEU A 115 -6.62 7.12 -16.23
CA LEU A 115 -7.26 5.84 -15.93
C LEU A 115 -6.31 4.90 -15.19
N ASP A 116 -5.05 4.82 -15.59
CA ASP A 116 -4.00 4.08 -14.88
C ASP A 116 -3.79 4.62 -13.45
N GLN A 117 -3.68 5.94 -13.30
CA GLN A 117 -3.49 6.58 -11.99
C GLN A 117 -4.67 6.32 -11.05
N VAL A 118 -5.90 6.43 -11.54
CA VAL A 118 -7.11 6.18 -10.74
C VAL A 118 -7.23 4.70 -10.37
N THR A 119 -6.87 3.80 -11.28
CA THR A 119 -6.85 2.35 -11.03
C THR A 119 -5.84 1.99 -9.94
N LYS A 120 -4.59 2.43 -10.07
CA LYS A 120 -3.53 2.22 -9.05
C LYS A 120 -3.91 2.77 -7.69
N LYS A 121 -4.54 3.95 -7.65
CA LYS A 121 -5.03 4.53 -6.39
C LYS A 121 -6.12 3.66 -5.76
N ALA A 122 -7.07 3.16 -6.55
CA ALA A 122 -8.13 2.29 -6.06
C ALA A 122 -7.59 0.95 -5.54
N GLU A 123 -6.61 0.35 -6.23
CA GLU A 123 -5.94 -0.87 -5.80
C GLU A 123 -5.16 -0.66 -4.50
N ALA A 124 -4.43 0.45 -4.38
CA ALA A 124 -3.73 0.81 -3.15
C ALA A 124 -4.71 1.04 -1.98
N GLU A 125 -5.85 1.70 -2.24
CA GLU A 125 -6.92 1.86 -1.24
C GLU A 125 -7.45 0.49 -0.78
N PHE A 126 -7.68 -0.43 -1.70
CA PHE A 126 -8.16 -1.79 -1.39
C PHE A 126 -7.13 -2.59 -0.57
N LEU A 127 -5.87 -2.61 -0.98
CA LEU A 127 -4.82 -3.39 -0.33
C LEU A 127 -4.46 -2.88 1.07
N ASN A 128 -4.55 -1.57 1.29
CA ASN A 128 -4.24 -0.96 2.58
C ASN A 128 -5.45 -0.84 3.52
N PHE A 129 -6.64 -1.33 3.10
CA PHE A 129 -7.84 -1.24 3.91
C PHE A 129 -7.83 -2.27 5.05
N ASN A 130 -8.01 -1.82 6.29
CA ASN A 130 -8.03 -2.67 7.47
C ASN A 130 -9.46 -3.11 7.83
N ILE A 131 -9.62 -4.39 8.18
CA ILE A 131 -10.92 -5.04 8.47
C ILE A 131 -11.20 -5.15 9.97
#